data_AF-A0A371ISD8-F1
#
_entry.id   AF-A0A371ISD8-F1
#
_cell.length_a   1.000
_cell.length_b   1.000
_cell.length_c   1.000
_cell.angle_alpha   90.00
_cell.angle_beta   90.00
_cell.angle_gamma   90.00
#
_symmetry.space_group_name_H-M   'P 1'
#
loop_
_entity.id
_entity.type
_entity.pdbx_description
1 polymer ?
#
loop_
_entity_poly.entity_id
_entity_poly.type
_entity_poly.pdbx_seq_one_letter_code
_entity_poly.pdbx_strand_id
1 'polypeptide(L)'
;MKYVGLLLSSICVFLVILVNLYYNSITLDMQKIKDYVRECNIILEDIIEKESKVEENKDEYISRLMILKKGITNSKTSFLINDYKEYKIKSIENLMYMISQDKGKKEYLEAVYKYNKLGDKELDKLINNDFIKVTYLSARTYI
;
A
#
# COMPACT_ATOMS: atom_id res chain seq x y z
N MET A 1 -33.56 -34.21 7.04
CA MET A 1 -32.33 -34.18 6.22
C MET A 1 -32.36 -33.19 5.04
N LYS A 2 -33.49 -32.95 4.34
CA LYS A 2 -33.54 -32.00 3.20
C LYS A 2 -33.20 -30.53 3.54
N TYR A 3 -33.63 -30.04 4.71
CA TYR A 3 -33.39 -28.64 5.13
C TYR A 3 -31.95 -28.38 5.60
N VAL A 4 -31.23 -29.41 6.04
CA VAL A 4 -29.84 -29.29 6.51
C VAL A 4 -28.90 -29.02 5.33
N GLY A 5 -29.09 -29.73 4.21
CA GLY A 5 -28.32 -29.48 2.98
C GLY A 5 -28.56 -28.08 2.39
N LEU A 6 -29.79 -27.58 2.47
CA LEU A 6 -30.14 -26.25 1.97
C LEU A 6 -29.55 -25.14 2.85
N LEU A 7 -29.52 -25.34 4.18
CA LEU A 7 -28.81 -24.46 5.11
C LEU A 7 -27.30 -24.43 4.84
N LEU A 8 -26.66 -25.60 4.70
CA LEU A 8 -25.23 -25.69 4.37
C LEU A 8 -24.89 -24.99 3.06
N SER A 9 -25.70 -25.19 2.01
CA SER A 9 -25.51 -24.51 0.72
C SER A 9 -25.65 -22.99 0.85
N SER A 10 -26.63 -22.51 1.62
CA SER A 10 -26.83 -21.07 1.86
C SER A 10 -25.65 -20.44 2.60
N ILE A 11 -25.14 -21.12 3.63
CA ILE A 11 -23.95 -20.68 4.39
C ILE A 11 -22.72 -20.63 3.49
N CYS A 12 -22.50 -21.65 2.64
CA CYS A 12 -21.38 -21.64 1.70
C CYS A 12 -21.44 -20.45 0.73
N VAL A 13 -22.60 -20.17 0.13
CA VAL A 13 -22.77 -19.02 -0.77
C VAL A 13 -22.52 -17.70 -0.03
N PHE A 14 -23.03 -17.58 1.20
CA PHE A 14 -22.81 -16.39 2.03
C PHE A 14 -21.32 -16.16 2.34
N LEU A 15 -20.58 -17.21 2.70
CA LEU A 15 -19.13 -17.11 2.95
C LEU A 15 -18.36 -16.68 1.69
N VAL A 16 -18.72 -17.21 0.52
CA VAL A 16 -18.11 -16.81 -0.76
C VAL A 16 -18.34 -15.31 -1.03
N ILE A 17 -19.56 -14.82 -0.79
CA ILE A 17 -19.88 -13.39 -0.96
C ILE A 17 -19.05 -12.53 0.00
N LEU A 18 -18.93 -12.93 1.28
CA LEU A 18 -18.14 -12.18 2.27
C LEU A 18 -16.66 -12.07 1.88
N VAL A 19 -16.06 -13.16 1.40
CA VAL A 19 -14.68 -13.16 0.89
C VAL A 19 -14.53 -12.20 -0.28
N ASN A 20 -15.46 -12.22 -1.24
CA ASN A 20 -15.41 -11.31 -2.39
C ASN A 20 -15.54 -9.84 -1.97
N LEU A 21 -16.43 -9.54 -1.01
CA LEU A 21 -16.57 -8.20 -0.45
C LEU A 21 -15.29 -7.73 0.25
N TYR A 22 -14.63 -8.63 0.99
CA TYR A 22 -13.36 -8.35 1.65
C TYR A 22 -12.27 -7.95 0.64
N TYR A 23 -12.04 -8.75 -0.41
CA TYR A 23 -11.02 -8.45 -1.42
C TYR A 23 -11.34 -7.23 -2.26
N ASN A 24 -12.62 -7.02 -2.60
CA ASN A 24 -13.05 -5.82 -3.30
C ASN A 24 -12.82 -4.57 -2.45
N SER A 25 -13.06 -4.63 -1.14
CA SER A 25 -12.79 -3.52 -0.23
C SER A 25 -11.30 -3.15 -0.23
N ILE A 26 -10.42 -4.14 -0.11
CA ILE A 26 -8.96 -3.91 -0.14
C ILE A 26 -8.55 -3.31 -1.48
N THR A 27 -9.03 -3.87 -2.58
CA THR A 27 -8.69 -3.41 -3.94
C THR A 27 -9.11 -1.95 -4.16
N LEU A 28 -10.33 -1.59 -3.76
CA LEU A 28 -10.83 -0.21 -3.85
C LEU A 28 -10.01 0.75 -3.00
N ASP A 29 -9.61 0.33 -1.80
CA ASP A 29 -8.80 1.18 -0.92
C ASP A 29 -7.39 1.37 -1.47
N MET A 30 -6.78 0.33 -2.05
CA MET A 30 -5.49 0.43 -2.73
C MET A 30 -5.56 1.35 -3.95
N GLN A 31 -6.64 1.31 -4.72
CA GLN A 31 -6.85 2.21 -5.85
C GLN A 31 -6.89 3.69 -5.41
N LYS A 32 -7.52 4.00 -4.27
CA LYS A 32 -7.60 5.39 -3.75
C LYS A 32 -6.24 5.99 -3.39
N ILE A 33 -5.26 5.16 -3.05
CA ILE A 33 -3.92 5.60 -2.64
C ILE A 33 -2.82 5.29 -3.66
N LYS A 34 -3.17 4.63 -4.77
CA LYS A 34 -2.25 4.19 -5.83
C LYS A 34 -1.39 5.33 -6.35
N ASP A 35 -2.01 6.47 -6.67
CA ASP A 35 -1.30 7.59 -7.26
C ASP A 35 -0.32 8.23 -6.29
N TYR A 36 -0.68 8.29 -4.99
CA TYR A 36 0.24 8.76 -3.96
C TYR A 36 1.45 7.83 -3.80
N VAL A 37 1.22 6.52 -3.79
CA VAL A 37 2.30 5.52 -3.70
C VAL A 37 3.20 5.56 -4.92
N ARG A 38 2.63 5.72 -6.12
CA ARG A 38 3.38 5.86 -7.36
C ARG A 38 4.30 7.08 -7.32
N GLU A 39 3.76 8.23 -6.92
CA GLU A 39 4.55 9.46 -6.80
C GLU A 39 5.68 9.33 -5.76
N CYS A 40 5.41 8.69 -4.62
CA CYS A 40 6.46 8.41 -3.63
C CYS A 40 7.61 7.56 -4.20
N ASN A 41 7.28 6.56 -5.03
CA ASN A 41 8.29 5.72 -5.66
C ASN A 41 9.13 6.49 -6.68
N ILE A 42 8.50 7.39 -7.45
CA ILE A 42 9.22 8.27 -8.39
C ILE A 42 10.20 9.17 -7.63
N ILE A 43 9.78 9.74 -6.49
CA ILE A 43 10.66 10.56 -5.64
C ILE A 43 11.83 9.73 -5.09
N LEU A 44 11.58 8.50 -4.64
CA LEU A 44 12.64 7.60 -4.18
C LEU A 44 13.64 7.28 -5.31
N GLU A 45 13.16 7.03 -6.52
CA GLU A 45 13.98 6.81 -7.71
C GLU A 45 14.83 8.05 -8.06
N ASP A 46 14.22 9.24 -8.05
CA ASP A 46 14.93 10.50 -8.27
C ASP A 46 16.03 10.74 -7.20
N ILE A 47 15.82 10.34 -5.95
CA ILE A 47 16.85 10.42 -4.90
C ILE A 47 18.03 9.48 -5.19
N ILE A 48 17.76 8.28 -5.71
CA ILE A 48 18.78 7.27 -5.99
C ILE A 48 19.57 7.61 -7.26
N GLU A 49 18.87 8.07 -8.31
CA GLU A 49 19.46 8.26 -9.64
C GLU A 49 19.92 9.70 -9.91
N LYS A 50 19.30 10.69 -9.25
CA LYS A 50 19.47 12.12 -9.54
C LYS A 50 19.71 12.93 -8.26
N GLU A 51 20.56 12.42 -7.37
CA GLU A 51 20.84 13.04 -6.06
C GLU A 51 21.17 14.54 -6.17
N SER A 52 22.00 14.96 -7.13
CA SER A 52 22.36 16.37 -7.33
C SER A 52 21.14 17.27 -7.59
N LYS A 53 20.19 16.81 -8.41
CA LYS A 53 18.97 17.56 -8.72
C LYS A 53 18.05 17.66 -7.50
N VAL A 54 18.00 16.62 -6.68
CA VAL A 54 17.22 16.62 -5.43
C VAL A 54 17.85 17.57 -4.42
N GLU A 55 19.17 17.57 -4.32
CA GLU A 55 19.94 18.44 -3.42
C GLU A 55 19.77 19.92 -3.78
N GLU A 56 19.66 20.26 -5.06
CA GLU A 56 19.37 21.63 -5.53
C GLU A 56 17.92 22.08 -5.27
N ASN A 57 16.97 21.14 -5.23
CA ASN A 57 15.53 21.43 -5.14
C ASN A 57 14.87 20.80 -3.89
N LYS A 58 15.59 20.72 -2.77
CA LYS A 58 15.14 20.03 -1.53
C LYS A 58 13.73 20.44 -1.10
N ASP A 59 13.45 21.74 -1.10
CA ASP A 59 12.17 22.29 -0.63
C ASP A 59 10.98 21.82 -1.49
N GLU A 60 11.19 21.64 -2.80
CA GLU A 60 10.15 21.13 -3.71
C GLU A 60 9.82 19.67 -3.38
N TYR A 61 10.84 18.82 -3.25
CA TYR A 61 10.65 17.40 -2.95
C TYR A 61 10.04 17.21 -1.56
N ILE A 62 10.47 17.97 -0.55
CA ILE A 62 9.89 17.94 0.80
C ILE A 62 8.41 18.36 0.74
N SER A 63 8.08 19.42 0.00
CA SER A 63 6.71 19.89 -0.16
C SER A 63 5.82 18.84 -0.83
N ARG A 64 6.32 18.18 -1.89
CA ARG A 64 5.64 17.08 -2.58
C ARG A 64 5.39 15.92 -1.60
N LEU A 65 6.42 15.46 -0.88
CA LEU A 65 6.29 14.40 0.13
C LEU A 65 5.29 14.76 1.24
N MET A 66 5.23 16.02 1.67
CA MET A 66 4.26 16.48 2.66
C MET A 66 2.82 16.41 2.14
N ILE A 67 2.60 16.78 0.88
CA ILE A 67 1.29 16.65 0.20
C ILE A 67 0.90 15.17 0.13
N LEU A 68 1.83 14.28 -0.25
CA LEU A 68 1.60 12.84 -0.34
C LEU A 68 1.24 12.23 1.01
N LYS A 69 2.00 12.56 2.05
CA LYS A 69 1.71 12.16 3.44
C LYS A 69 0.29 12.55 3.82
N LYS A 70 -0.09 13.82 3.60
CA LYS A 70 -1.42 14.32 3.91
C LYS A 70 -2.51 13.63 3.08
N GLY A 71 -2.25 13.37 1.80
CA GLY A 71 -3.14 12.63 0.90
C GLY A 71 -3.42 11.22 1.39
N ILE A 72 -2.37 10.46 1.74
CA ILE A 72 -2.50 9.12 2.31
C ILE A 72 -3.24 9.17 3.64
N THR A 73 -2.86 10.05 4.58
CA THR A 73 -3.53 10.16 5.88
C THR A 73 -5.04 10.42 5.72
N ASN A 74 -5.42 11.37 4.87
CA ASN A 74 -6.80 11.81 4.70
C ASN A 74 -7.63 10.92 3.74
N SER A 75 -7.00 9.97 3.07
CA SER A 75 -7.70 9.03 2.18
C SER A 75 -8.75 8.23 2.98
N LYS A 76 -10.00 8.24 2.50
CA LYS A 76 -11.11 7.48 3.09
C LYS A 76 -10.99 6.01 2.70
N THR A 77 -10.26 5.27 3.50
CA THR A 77 -10.00 3.83 3.32
C THR A 77 -10.62 3.04 4.45
N SER A 78 -10.93 1.77 4.24
CA SER A 78 -11.34 0.87 5.32
C SER A 78 -10.21 0.66 6.32
N PHE A 79 -10.57 0.18 7.51
CA PHE A 79 -9.62 -0.15 8.57
C PHE A 79 -8.65 -1.28 8.18
N LEU A 80 -8.98 -2.05 7.13
CA LEU A 80 -8.21 -3.22 6.68
C LEU A 80 -6.79 -2.83 6.24
N ILE A 81 -6.60 -1.62 5.71
CA ILE A 81 -5.30 -1.19 5.19
C ILE A 81 -4.61 -0.14 6.07
N ASN A 82 -5.04 0.02 7.33
CA ASN A 82 -4.48 1.02 8.24
C ASN A 82 -2.98 0.82 8.47
N ASP A 83 -2.56 -0.42 8.73
CA ASP A 83 -1.16 -0.78 8.97
C ASP A 83 -0.31 -0.46 7.73
N TYR A 84 -0.82 -0.78 6.53
CA TYR A 84 -0.17 -0.42 5.26
C TYR A 84 0.01 1.09 5.12
N LYS A 85 -1.04 1.88 5.40
CA LYS A 85 -0.97 3.35 5.38
C LYS A 85 0.06 3.88 6.36
N GLU A 86 0.10 3.34 7.57
CA GLU A 86 1.05 3.74 8.60
C GLU A 86 2.50 3.49 8.15
N TYR A 87 2.80 2.31 7.58
CA TYR A 87 4.12 2.02 7.05
C TYR A 87 4.50 2.95 5.89
N LYS A 88 3.56 3.26 4.97
CA LYS A 88 3.83 4.22 3.88
C LYS A 88 4.07 5.64 4.40
N ILE A 89 3.33 6.09 5.41
CA ILE A 89 3.57 7.38 6.06
C ILE A 89 4.97 7.42 6.69
N LYS A 90 5.36 6.38 7.44
CA LYS A 90 6.71 6.29 8.04
C LYS A 90 7.80 6.27 6.96
N SER A 91 7.58 5.60 5.83
CA SER A 91 8.50 5.65 4.69
C SER A 91 8.65 7.08 4.16
N ILE A 92 7.55 7.81 4.00
CA ILE A 92 7.59 9.22 3.52
C ILE A 92 8.32 10.11 4.52
N GLU A 93 8.09 9.96 5.82
CA GLU A 93 8.79 10.72 6.85
C GLU A 93 10.31 10.50 6.79
N ASN A 94 10.75 9.25 6.60
CA ASN A 94 12.17 8.95 6.47
C ASN A 94 12.76 9.48 5.17
N LEU A 95 12.01 9.50 4.06
CA LEU A 95 12.42 10.19 2.83
C LEU A 95 12.61 11.69 3.07
N MET A 96 11.68 12.34 3.77
CA MET A 96 11.81 13.76 4.10
C MET A 96 13.06 14.01 4.94
N TYR A 97 13.32 13.19 5.98
CA TYR A 97 14.52 13.31 6.79
C TYR A 97 15.80 13.07 5.98
N MET A 98 15.82 12.12 5.06
CA MET A 98 16.95 11.87 4.18
C MET A 98 17.29 13.09 3.30
N ILE A 99 16.27 13.79 2.78
CA ILE A 99 16.47 15.00 1.97
C ILE A 99 16.92 16.17 2.84
N SER A 100 16.36 16.32 4.04
CA SER A 100 16.65 17.45 4.93
C SER A 100 17.99 17.34 5.67
N GLN A 101 18.52 16.13 5.90
CA GLN A 101 19.70 15.91 6.72
C GLN A 101 20.93 15.57 5.87
N ASP A 102 22.03 16.29 6.09
CA ASP A 102 23.31 16.00 5.45
C ASP A 102 24.02 14.80 6.09
N LYS A 103 23.67 14.46 7.33
CA LYS A 103 24.21 13.32 8.10
C LYS A 103 23.14 12.25 8.28
N GLY A 104 23.54 10.97 8.27
CA GLY A 104 22.62 9.86 8.50
C GLY A 104 21.74 9.49 7.30
N LYS A 105 21.98 10.05 6.10
CA LYS A 105 21.24 9.71 4.86
C LYS A 105 21.07 8.19 4.66
N LYS A 106 22.12 7.41 4.95
CA LYS A 106 22.10 5.94 4.83
C LYS A 106 21.11 5.29 5.82
N GLU A 107 21.06 5.74 7.07
CA GLU A 107 20.16 5.19 8.08
C GLU A 107 18.70 5.48 7.71
N TYR A 108 18.41 6.70 7.24
CA TYR A 108 17.08 7.05 6.76
C TYR A 108 16.68 6.25 5.52
N LEU A 109 17.60 6.03 4.58
CA LEU A 109 17.36 5.18 3.42
C LEU A 109 17.08 3.71 3.80
N GLU A 110 17.84 3.16 4.76
CA GLU A 110 17.59 1.83 5.30
C GLU A 110 16.21 1.74 5.99
N ALA A 111 15.80 2.78 6.71
CA ALA A 111 14.47 2.88 7.30
C ALA A 111 13.36 2.94 6.24
N VAL A 112 13.56 3.68 5.14
CA VAL A 112 12.65 3.71 3.99
C VAL A 112 12.44 2.29 3.43
N TYR A 113 13.52 1.56 3.17
CA TYR A 113 13.42 0.17 2.69
C TYR A 113 12.75 -0.76 3.70
N LYS A 114 13.06 -0.61 4.99
CA LYS A 114 12.41 -1.38 6.06
C LYS A 114 10.91 -1.18 6.07
N TYR A 115 10.43 0.07 6.04
CA TYR A 115 9.00 0.36 6.07
C TYR A 115 8.29 -0.03 4.77
N ASN A 116 8.94 0.11 3.61
CA ASN A 116 8.40 -0.43 2.36
C ASN A 116 8.21 -1.94 2.42
N LYS A 117 9.21 -2.68 2.90
CA LYS A 117 9.12 -4.14 3.06
C LYS A 117 8.03 -4.56 4.06
N LEU A 118 7.81 -3.80 5.12
CA LEU A 118 6.71 -4.04 6.07
C LEU A 118 5.35 -3.78 5.41
N GLY A 119 5.24 -2.73 4.60
CA GLY A 119 4.06 -2.45 3.79
C GLY A 119 3.74 -3.60 2.83
N ASP A 120 4.73 -4.10 2.10
CA ASP A 120 4.56 -5.21 1.15
C ASP A 120 4.10 -6.50 1.87
N LYS A 121 4.70 -6.81 3.02
CA LYS A 121 4.27 -7.95 3.85
C LYS A 121 2.83 -7.84 4.34
N GLU A 122 2.40 -6.63 4.70
CA GLU A 122 1.01 -6.41 5.11
C GLU A 122 0.05 -6.61 3.94
N LEU A 123 0.41 -6.14 2.74
CA LEU A 123 -0.37 -6.41 1.54
C LEU A 123 -0.45 -7.91 1.22
N ASP A 124 0.67 -8.62 1.29
CA ASP A 124 0.70 -10.07 1.07
C ASP A 124 -0.21 -10.82 2.06
N LYS A 125 -0.21 -10.40 3.33
CA LYS A 125 -1.08 -10.94 4.37
C LYS A 125 -2.56 -10.66 4.10
N LEU A 126 -2.90 -9.45 3.66
CA LEU A 126 -4.28 -9.05 3.36
C LEU A 126 -4.81 -9.72 2.08
N ILE A 127 -3.96 -9.86 1.07
CA ILE A 127 -4.36 -10.35 -0.25
C ILE A 127 -4.28 -11.88 -0.31
N ASN A 128 -3.48 -12.53 0.55
CA ASN A 128 -3.23 -13.97 0.59
C ASN A 128 -3.33 -14.62 -0.81
N ASN A 129 -2.31 -14.36 -1.63
CA ASN A 129 -2.26 -14.69 -3.06
C ASN A 129 -2.64 -16.13 -3.39
N ASP A 130 -2.52 -17.06 -2.44
CA ASP A 130 -2.89 -18.46 -2.61
C ASP A 130 -4.40 -18.68 -2.57
N PHE A 131 -5.17 -17.96 -1.74
CA PHE A 131 -6.63 -18.14 -1.64
C PHE A 131 -7.37 -17.55 -2.85
N ILE A 132 -6.86 -16.44 -3.40
CA ILE A 132 -7.33 -15.81 -4.64
C ILE A 132 -7.13 -16.76 -5.82
N LYS A 133 -5.99 -17.45 -5.94
CA LYS A 133 -5.76 -18.38 -7.06
C LYS A 133 -6.78 -19.52 -7.14
N VAL A 134 -7.34 -19.97 -6.01
CA VAL A 134 -8.28 -21.11 -5.96
C VAL A 134 -9.75 -20.66 -6.05
N THR A 135 -10.06 -19.41 -5.70
CA THR A 135 -11.43 -18.87 -5.71
C THR A 135 -11.79 -18.08 -6.98
N TYR A 136 -10.80 -17.72 -7.79
CA TYR A 136 -11.02 -17.10 -9.09
C TYR A 136 -11.31 -18.18 -10.15
N LEU A 137 -12.56 -18.23 -10.61
CA LEU A 137 -12.83 -18.68 -11.97
C LEU A 137 -12.16 -17.65 -12.88
N SER A 138 -10.99 -18.02 -13.40
CA SER A 138 -10.07 -17.09 -14.03
C SER A 138 -10.72 -16.32 -15.18
N ALA A 139 -10.84 -15.00 -15.02
CA ALA A 139 -10.61 -14.09 -16.13
C ALA A 139 -9.23 -13.50 -15.90
N ARG A 140 -8.20 -14.15 -16.46
CA ARG A 140 -6.90 -13.48 -16.66
C ARG A 140 -7.16 -12.19 -17.44
N THR A 141 -6.96 -11.07 -16.79
CA THR A 141 -6.67 -9.79 -17.43
C THR A 141 -5.93 -8.99 -16.37
N TYR A 142 -4.60 -9.10 -16.27
CA TYR A 142 -3.69 -8.13 -16.91
C TYR A 142 -4.33 -6.75 -17.01
N ILE A 143 -3.97 -5.87 -16.07
CA ILE A 143 -3.42 -4.51 -16.25
C ILE A 143 -2.78 -4.10 -14.91
#